data_AF-A0A7W8CAI9-F1
#
_entry.id   AF-A0A7W8CAI9-F1
#
_cell.length_a   1.000
_cell.length_b   1.000
_cell.length_c   1.000
_cell.angle_alpha   90.00
_cell.angle_beta   90.00
_cell.angle_gamma   90.00
#
_symmetry.space_group_name_H-M   'P 1'
#
loop_
_entity.id
_entity.type
_entity.pdbx_description
1 polymer ?
#
loop_
_entity_poly.entity_id
_entity_poly.type
_entity_poly.pdbx_seq_one_letter_code
_entity_poly.pdbx_strand_id
1 'polypeptide(L)'
;MTTIRDLGERGIVLRSLREGIDTSHASGRMVAGVLASLAELELELGKERRTAARDARRARGQSIGRPKALDQSKVALAQRMHASGESASTIAATLGVSRATVYRVLSEQDD
;
A
#
# COMPACT_ATOMS: atom_id res chain seq x y z
N MET A 1 17.66 -8.71 0.47
CA MET A 1 17.42 -9.68 1.58
C MET A 1 18.20 -9.25 2.83
N THR A 2 17.65 -8.35 3.65
CA THR A 2 18.40 -7.66 4.72
C THR A 2 18.75 -8.56 5.92
N THR A 3 17.89 -9.50 6.30
CA THR A 3 18.04 -10.27 7.54
C THR A 3 19.25 -11.21 7.53
N ILE A 4 19.44 -12.01 6.46
CA ILE A 4 20.58 -12.94 6.41
C ILE A 4 21.91 -12.19 6.41
N ARG A 5 21.98 -11.06 5.71
CA ARG A 5 23.15 -10.19 5.67
C ARG A 5 23.46 -9.59 7.04
N ASP A 6 22.45 -9.03 7.73
CA ASP A 6 22.59 -8.49 9.09
C ASP A 6 23.11 -9.53 10.07
N LEU A 7 22.54 -10.75 10.03
CA LEU A 7 23.03 -11.86 10.86
C LEU A 7 24.50 -12.18 10.57
N GLY A 8 24.89 -12.21 9.30
CA GLY A 8 26.29 -12.42 8.90
C GLY A 8 27.23 -11.32 9.38
N GLU A 9 26.84 -10.05 9.27
CA GLU A 9 27.60 -8.89 9.75
C GLU A 9 27.78 -8.92 11.28
N ARG A 10 26.81 -9.49 12.00
CA ARG A 10 26.85 -9.71 13.46
C ARG A 10 27.58 -11.00 13.87
N GLY A 11 28.14 -11.74 12.92
CA GLY A 11 28.82 -13.03 13.19
C GLY A 11 27.89 -14.18 13.56
N ILE A 12 26.58 -14.04 13.30
CA ILE A 12 25.58 -15.06 13.60
C ILE A 12 25.46 -16.03 12.42
N VAL A 13 25.63 -17.31 12.71
CA VAL A 13 25.51 -18.39 11.73
C VAL A 13 24.04 -18.76 11.53
N LEU A 14 23.63 -18.86 10.27
CA LEU A 14 22.32 -19.34 9.86
C LEU A 14 22.46 -20.79 9.40
N ARG A 15 21.64 -21.66 10.00
CA ARG A 15 21.47 -23.05 9.57
C ARG A 15 20.01 -23.31 9.24
N SER A 16 19.72 -23.59 7.98
CA SER A 16 18.41 -24.07 7.56
C SER A 16 18.42 -25.59 7.46
N LEU A 17 17.67 -26.25 8.33
CA LEU A 17 17.65 -27.72 8.43
C LEU A 17 16.93 -28.38 7.24
N ARG A 18 15.91 -27.72 6.69
CA ARG A 18 15.12 -28.27 5.58
C ARG A 18 15.87 -28.18 4.26
N GLU A 19 16.46 -27.01 3.97
CA GLU A 19 17.16 -26.73 2.72
C GLU A 19 18.64 -27.15 2.78
N GLY A 20 19.13 -27.58 3.96
CA GLY A 20 20.51 -28.01 4.15
C GLY A 20 21.55 -26.89 4.01
N ILE A 21 21.14 -25.64 4.25
CA ILE A 21 22.02 -24.46 4.09
C ILE A 21 22.70 -24.17 5.42
N ASP A 22 24.03 -24.11 5.44
CA ASP A 22 24.83 -23.73 6.61
C ASP A 22 25.82 -22.62 6.26
N THR A 23 25.57 -21.40 6.76
CA THR A 23 26.42 -20.23 6.47
C THR A 23 27.76 -20.21 7.22
N SER A 24 28.03 -21.19 8.10
CA SER A 24 29.37 -21.37 8.67
C SER A 24 30.38 -21.80 7.62
N HIS A 25 29.94 -22.45 6.55
CA HIS A 25 30.79 -22.92 5.45
C HIS A 25 30.75 -21.98 4.24
N ALA A 26 31.82 -21.94 3.45
CA ALA A 26 31.92 -21.09 2.27
C ALA A 26 30.84 -21.41 1.22
N SER A 27 30.54 -22.70 1.02
CA SER A 27 29.48 -23.17 0.10
C SER A 27 28.09 -22.70 0.53
N GLY A 28 27.76 -22.79 1.83
CA GLY A 28 26.46 -22.33 2.31
C GLY A 28 26.29 -20.81 2.26
N ARG A 29 27.37 -20.04 2.46
CA ARG A 29 27.35 -18.59 2.20
C ARG A 29 27.12 -18.26 0.72
N MET A 30 27.75 -19.01 -0.19
CA MET A 30 27.53 -18.85 -1.63
C MET A 30 26.07 -19.11 -2.00
N VAL A 31 25.50 -20.23 -1.55
CA VAL A 31 24.09 -20.59 -1.82
C VAL A 31 23.15 -19.54 -1.23
N ALA A 32 23.38 -19.09 0.01
CA ALA A 32 22.58 -18.03 0.63
C ALA A 32 22.67 -16.71 -0.16
N GLY A 33 23.84 -16.37 -0.72
CA GLY A 33 24.03 -15.20 -1.58
C GLY A 33 23.24 -15.30 -2.89
N VAL A 34 23.27 -16.45 -3.57
CA VAL A 34 22.49 -16.68 -4.80
C VAL A 34 20.98 -16.54 -4.53
N LEU A 35 20.50 -17.13 -3.44
CA LEU A 35 19.10 -17.00 -3.04
C LEU A 35 18.72 -15.56 -2.69
N ALA A 36 19.63 -14.81 -2.08
CA ALA A 36 19.43 -13.39 -1.79
C ALA A 36 19.29 -12.57 -3.08
N SER A 37 20.17 -12.81 -4.07
CA SER A 37 20.08 -12.14 -5.38
C SER A 37 18.80 -12.51 -6.14
N LEU A 38 18.38 -13.77 -6.09
CA LEU A 38 17.13 -14.20 -6.71
C LEU A 38 15.92 -13.52 -6.06
N ALA A 39 15.89 -13.44 -4.72
CA ALA A 39 14.81 -12.76 -4.00
C ALA A 39 14.74 -11.26 -4.33
N GLU A 40 15.88 -10.61 -4.60
CA GLU A 40 15.94 -9.22 -5.04
C GLU A 40 15.38 -9.03 -6.45
N LEU A 41 15.75 -9.92 -7.38
CA LEU A 41 15.19 -9.95 -8.74
C LEU A 41 13.67 -10.13 -8.73
N GLU A 42 13.15 -11.09 -7.95
CA GLU A 42 11.71 -11.33 -7.85
C GLU A 42 10.96 -10.11 -7.31
N LEU A 43 11.54 -9.42 -6.32
CA LEU A 43 10.95 -8.21 -5.77
C LEU A 43 10.89 -7.08 -6.80
N GLU A 44 11.95 -6.91 -7.60
CA GLU A 44 12.02 -5.92 -8.67
C GLU A 44 10.99 -6.20 -9.76
N LEU A 45 10.95 -7.42 -10.30
CA LEU A 45 9.94 -7.84 -11.27
C LEU A 45 8.51 -7.69 -10.70
N GLY A 46 8.31 -7.98 -9.42
CA GLY A 46 7.05 -7.76 -8.73
C GLY A 46 6.66 -6.28 -8.63
N LYS A 47 7.61 -5.35 -8.51
CA LYS A 47 7.34 -3.90 -8.55
C LYS A 47 6.93 -3.47 -9.95
N GLU A 48 7.66 -3.88 -10.98
CA GLU A 48 7.37 -3.55 -12.37
C GLU A 48 5.95 -4.00 -12.77
N ARG A 49 5.59 -5.25 -12.47
CA ARG A 49 4.25 -5.78 -12.75
C ARG A 49 3.15 -5.00 -12.04
N ARG A 50 3.37 -4.59 -10.77
CA ARG A 50 2.40 -3.79 -10.02
C ARG A 50 2.23 -2.40 -10.62
N THR A 51 3.31 -1.77 -11.07
CA THR A 51 3.25 -0.48 -11.76
C THR A 51 2.47 -0.59 -13.06
N ALA A 52 2.82 -1.56 -13.91
CA ALA A 52 2.12 -1.82 -15.16
C ALA A 52 0.61 -2.08 -14.95
N ALA A 53 0.26 -2.87 -13.92
CA ALA A 53 -1.14 -3.14 -13.57
C ALA A 53 -1.89 -1.87 -13.10
N ARG A 54 -1.22 -1.01 -12.33
CA ARG A 54 -1.79 0.29 -11.90
C ARG A 54 -2.01 1.21 -13.09
N ASP A 55 -1.05 1.31 -14.00
CA ASP A 55 -1.16 2.18 -15.17
C ASP A 55 -2.24 1.69 -16.13
N ALA A 56 -2.36 0.38 -16.34
CA ALA A 56 -3.45 -0.21 -17.11
C ALA A 56 -4.84 0.07 -16.50
N ARG A 57 -4.96 0.05 -15.16
CA ARG A 57 -6.22 0.45 -14.47
C ARG A 57 -6.50 1.94 -14.69
N ARG A 58 -5.49 2.80 -14.57
CA ARG A 58 -5.62 4.25 -14.80
C ARG A 58 -6.08 4.53 -16.23
N ALA A 59 -5.49 3.87 -17.24
CA ALA A 59 -5.87 4.02 -18.65
C ALA A 59 -7.33 3.62 -18.92
N ARG A 60 -7.89 2.69 -18.15
CA ARG A 60 -9.31 2.31 -18.21
C ARG A 60 -10.24 3.20 -17.36
N GLY A 61 -9.72 4.27 -16.74
CA GLY A 61 -10.49 5.13 -15.84
C GLY A 61 -10.91 4.46 -14.53
N GLN A 62 -10.32 3.32 -14.18
CA GLN A 62 -10.65 2.61 -12.94
C GLN A 62 -9.93 3.24 -11.76
N SER A 63 -10.61 3.36 -10.63
CA SER A 63 -10.01 3.88 -9.40
C SER A 63 -8.86 3.00 -8.90
N ILE A 64 -7.83 3.66 -8.38
CA ILE A 64 -6.65 3.06 -7.76
C ILE A 64 -6.61 3.49 -6.30
N GLY A 65 -6.50 2.54 -5.38
CA GLY A 65 -6.43 2.81 -3.96
C GLY A 65 -7.77 2.65 -3.24
N ARG A 66 -7.89 3.28 -2.07
CA ARG A 66 -9.07 3.17 -1.21
C ARG A 66 -10.28 3.83 -1.90
N PRO A 67 -11.45 3.16 -1.98
CA PRO A 67 -12.67 3.78 -2.48
C PRO A 67 -13.03 5.06 -1.72
N LYS A 68 -13.63 6.04 -2.41
CA LYS A 68 -14.19 7.24 -1.74
C LYS A 68 -15.25 6.78 -0.73
N ALA A 69 -15.27 7.39 0.45
CA ALA A 69 -16.19 7.04 1.54
C ALA A 69 -17.65 7.40 1.23
N LEU A 70 -17.87 8.39 0.37
CA LEU A 70 -19.18 8.81 -0.13
C LEU A 70 -19.25 8.55 -1.63
N ASP A 71 -20.38 8.02 -2.07
CA ASP A 71 -20.75 7.96 -3.48
C ASP A 71 -21.24 9.33 -3.96
N GLN A 72 -21.48 9.46 -5.27
CA GLN A 72 -21.86 10.74 -5.88
C GLN A 72 -23.20 11.28 -5.35
N SER A 73 -24.15 10.40 -5.01
CA SER A 73 -25.45 10.82 -4.48
C SER A 73 -25.34 11.36 -3.06
N LYS A 74 -24.51 10.74 -2.20
CA LYS A 74 -24.23 11.24 -0.85
C LYS A 74 -23.39 12.50 -0.87
N VAL A 75 -22.47 12.66 -1.83
CA VAL A 75 -21.76 13.92 -2.06
C VAL A 75 -22.75 15.04 -2.37
N ALA A 76 -23.67 14.82 -3.32
CA ALA A 76 -24.70 15.81 -3.66
C ALA A 76 -25.63 16.12 -2.47
N LEU A 77 -25.96 15.12 -1.64
CA LEU A 77 -26.72 15.34 -0.41
C LEU A 77 -25.94 16.20 0.60
N ALA A 78 -24.66 15.91 0.83
CA ALA A 78 -23.81 16.69 1.71
C ALA A 78 -23.76 18.17 1.30
N GLN A 79 -23.65 18.42 -0.01
CA GLN A 79 -23.63 19.77 -0.59
C GLN A 79 -24.95 20.51 -0.37
N ARG A 80 -26.10 19.85 -0.60
CA ARG A 80 -27.42 20.46 -0.34
C ARG A 80 -27.60 20.82 1.13
N MET A 81 -27.22 19.91 2.03
CA MET A 81 -27.31 20.15 3.48
C MET A 81 -26.42 21.32 3.91
N HIS A 82 -25.22 21.43 3.33
CA HIS A 82 -24.36 22.59 3.57
C HIS A 82 -24.98 23.89 3.03
N ALA A 83 -25.53 23.88 1.82
CA ALA A 83 -26.18 25.04 1.21
C ALA A 83 -27.41 25.51 2.01
N SER A 84 -28.12 24.60 2.68
CA SER A 84 -29.21 24.93 3.62
C SER A 84 -28.72 25.40 5.00
N GLY A 85 -27.40 25.55 5.20
CA GLY A 85 -26.81 26.08 6.44
C GLY A 85 -26.57 25.03 7.53
N GLU A 86 -26.64 23.73 7.24
CA GLU A 86 -26.36 22.71 8.24
C GLU A 86 -24.87 22.65 8.61
N SER A 87 -24.60 22.37 9.88
CA SER A 87 -23.22 22.22 10.37
C SER A 87 -22.53 20.98 9.81
N ALA A 88 -21.22 21.04 9.58
CA ALA A 88 -20.42 19.90 9.13
C ALA A 88 -20.51 18.69 10.10
N SER A 89 -20.76 18.92 11.40
CA SER A 89 -21.02 17.85 12.38
C SER A 89 -22.33 17.13 12.13
N THR A 90 -23.40 17.87 11.81
CA THR A 90 -24.71 17.29 11.51
C THR A 90 -24.63 16.46 10.23
N ILE A 91 -24.03 17.01 9.18
CA ILE A 91 -23.82 16.31 7.90
C ILE A 91 -23.00 15.03 8.10
N ALA A 92 -21.93 15.11 8.88
CA ALA A 92 -21.06 13.96 9.18
C ALA A 92 -21.83 12.83 9.89
N ALA A 93 -22.63 13.16 10.90
CA ALA A 93 -23.46 12.20 11.61
C ALA A 93 -24.51 11.56 10.69
N THR A 94 -25.20 12.38 9.88
CA THR A 94 -26.23 11.91 8.95
C THR A 94 -25.68 10.98 7.87
N LEU A 95 -24.47 11.26 7.37
CA LEU A 95 -23.83 10.45 6.32
C LEU A 95 -22.94 9.33 6.86
N GLY A 96 -22.79 9.21 8.19
CA GLY A 96 -21.97 8.18 8.83
C GLY A 96 -20.48 8.30 8.53
N VAL A 97 -19.96 9.52 8.37
CA VAL A 97 -18.56 9.80 8.03
C VAL A 97 -17.92 10.78 9.00
N SER A 98 -16.60 10.92 8.97
CA SER A 98 -15.91 11.92 9.78
C SER A 98 -16.17 13.34 9.26
N ARG A 99 -16.11 14.35 10.14
CA ARG A 99 -16.14 15.77 9.76
C ARG A 99 -15.07 16.11 8.70
N ALA A 100 -13.89 15.50 8.79
CA ALA A 100 -12.82 15.66 7.79
C ALA A 100 -13.24 15.17 6.39
N THR A 101 -14.05 14.11 6.32
CA THR A 101 -14.59 13.62 5.04
C THR A 101 -15.58 14.62 4.44
N VAL A 102 -16.40 15.25 5.27
CA VAL A 102 -17.34 16.29 4.85
C VAL A 102 -16.59 17.49 4.28
N TYR A 103 -15.63 18.05 5.04
CA TYR A 103 -14.85 19.21 4.56
C TYR A 103 -14.09 18.92 3.27
N ARG A 104 -13.47 17.75 3.12
CA ARG A 104 -12.76 17.37 1.88
C ARG A 104 -13.69 17.33 0.67
N VAL A 105 -14.92 16.86 0.85
CA VAL A 105 -15.91 16.80 -0.24
C VAL A 105 -16.42 18.20 -0.61
N LEU A 106 -16.55 19.08 0.38
CA LEU A 106 -16.99 20.45 0.14
C LEU A 106 -15.89 21.30 -0.51
N SER A 107 -14.61 21.12 -0.14
CA SER A 107 -13.49 21.82 -0.77
C SER A 107 -13.22 21.37 -2.21
N GLU A 108 -13.53 20.11 -2.56
CA GLU A 108 -13.46 19.59 -3.95
C GLU A 108 -14.53 20.24 -4.88
N GLN A 109 -15.33 21.21 -4.42
CA GLN A 109 -16.30 21.96 -5.24
C GLN A 109 -15.92 23.41 -5.52
N ASP A 110 -15.03 23.97 -4.71
CA ASP A 110 -14.58 25.36 -4.85
C ASP A 110 -13.41 25.50 -5.85
N ASP A 111 -12.87 24.37 -6.34
CA ASP A 111 -11.86 24.24 -7.42
C ASP A 111 -12.51 23.77 -8.73
#